data_AF-A0A8T6WCH1-F1
#
_entry.id   AF-A0A8T6WCH1-F1
#
_cell.length_a   1.000
_cell.length_b   1.000
_cell.length_c   1.000
_cell.angle_alpha   90.00
_cell.angle_beta   90.00
_cell.angle_gamma   90.00
#
_symmetry.space_group_name_H-M   'P 1'
#
loop_
_entity.id
_entity.type
_entity.pdbx_description
1 polymer ?
#
loop_
_entity_poly.entity_id
_entity_poly.type
_entity_poly.pdbx_seq_one_letter_code
_entity_poly.pdbx_strand_id
1 'polypeptide(L)'
;MSLRDTSAFLERWFDVPVSHEAICMWKHRLIALYQSSTRPRDQIAVDETKLKVGDDDYVWLWGAIDINTREIVAVWVTSGRSMWEAFFFMKL
;
A
#
# COMPACT_ATOMS: atom_id res chain seq x y z
N MET A 1 7.08 4.66 -9.42
CA MET A 1 6.86 5.78 -10.36
C MET A 1 6.25 6.91 -9.56
N SER A 2 6.80 8.14 -9.60
CA SER A 2 6.16 9.26 -8.92
C SER A 2 4.89 9.66 -9.68
N LEU A 3 3.94 10.31 -9.02
CA LEU A 3 2.72 10.81 -9.68
C LEU A 3 3.04 11.81 -10.81
N ARG A 4 4.19 12.50 -10.76
CA ARG A 4 4.66 13.43 -11.83
C ARG A 4 5.16 12.62 -13.02
N ASP A 5 5.90 11.56 -12.75
CA ASP A 5 6.34 10.63 -13.80
C ASP A 5 5.12 9.95 -14.46
N THR A 6 4.07 9.63 -13.69
CA THR A 6 2.81 9.09 -14.24
C THR A 6 2.11 10.08 -15.15
N SER A 7 2.04 11.35 -14.74
CA SER A 7 1.50 12.42 -15.59
C SER A 7 2.29 12.53 -16.91
N ALA A 8 3.62 12.61 -16.83
CA ALA A 8 4.48 12.68 -18.00
C ALA A 8 4.39 11.43 -18.91
N PHE A 9 4.23 10.24 -18.31
CA PHE A 9 4.04 9.00 -19.05
C PHE A 9 2.72 8.98 -19.82
N LEU A 10 1.61 9.40 -19.18
CA LEU A 10 0.29 9.44 -19.80
C LEU A 10 0.23 10.43 -20.95
N GLU A 11 0.82 11.61 -20.79
CA GLU A 11 0.92 12.59 -21.86
C GLU A 11 1.75 12.05 -23.02
N ARG A 12 2.95 11.51 -22.74
CA ARG A 12 3.89 11.05 -23.77
C ARG A 12 3.36 9.88 -24.61
N TRP A 13 2.67 8.94 -23.99
CA TRP A 13 2.31 7.67 -24.65
C TRP A 13 0.84 7.59 -25.08
N PHE A 14 -0.03 8.38 -24.45
CA PHE A 14 -1.47 8.32 -24.69
C PHE A 14 -2.09 9.67 -25.09
N ASP A 15 -1.29 10.74 -25.19
CA ASP A 15 -1.77 12.10 -25.48
C ASP A 15 -2.87 12.58 -24.51
N VAL A 16 -2.78 12.11 -23.26
CA VAL A 16 -3.70 12.49 -22.18
C VAL A 16 -2.98 13.45 -21.23
N PRO A 17 -3.13 14.77 -21.39
CA PRO A 17 -2.58 15.73 -20.44
C PRO A 17 -3.39 15.67 -19.14
N VAL A 18 -2.79 15.14 -18.07
CA VAL A 18 -3.40 15.09 -16.74
C VAL A 18 -2.45 15.62 -15.69
N SER A 19 -2.96 16.45 -14.79
CA SER A 19 -2.19 16.92 -13.65
C SER A 19 -1.88 15.77 -12.69
N HIS A 20 -0.72 15.85 -12.03
CA HIS A 20 -0.35 14.98 -10.92
C HIS A 20 -1.47 14.90 -9.85
N GLU A 21 -2.15 16.01 -9.57
CA GLU A 21 -3.25 16.06 -8.59
C GLU A 21 -4.45 15.23 -9.04
N ALA A 22 -4.81 15.25 -10.32
CA ALA A 22 -5.88 14.40 -10.85
C ALA A 22 -5.56 12.91 -10.64
N ILE A 23 -4.32 12.51 -10.91
CA ILE A 23 -3.84 11.14 -10.67
C ILE A 23 -3.89 10.79 -9.19
N CYS A 24 -3.53 11.73 -8.31
CA CYS A 24 -3.65 11.57 -6.87
C CYS A 24 -5.11 11.31 -6.46
N MET A 25 -6.06 12.07 -6.99
CA MET A 25 -7.49 11.85 -6.73
C MET A 25 -7.97 10.49 -7.24
N TRP A 26 -7.55 10.08 -8.44
CA TRP A 26 -7.91 8.77 -8.99
C TRP A 26 -7.40 7.63 -8.12
N LYS A 27 -6.16 7.71 -7.63
CA LYS A 27 -5.60 6.74 -6.69
C LYS A 27 -6.48 6.60 -5.45
N HIS A 28 -6.90 7.71 -4.84
CA HIS A 28 -7.77 7.68 -3.66
C HIS A 28 -9.13 7.03 -3.96
N ARG A 29 -9.71 7.27 -5.14
CA ARG A 29 -10.96 6.61 -5.57
C ARG A 29 -10.77 5.11 -5.79
N LEU A 30 -9.64 4.70 -6.37
CA LEU A 30 -9.34 3.28 -6.62
C LEU A 30 -9.14 2.50 -5.32
N ILE A 31 -8.51 3.11 -4.30
CA ILE A 31 -8.37 2.49 -2.98
C ILE A 31 -9.73 2.13 -2.39
N ALA A 32 -10.76 2.95 -2.60
CA ALA A 32 -12.11 2.66 -2.12
C ALA A 32 -12.76 1.43 -2.78
N LEU A 33 -12.24 0.98 -3.94
CA LEU A 33 -12.70 -0.24 -4.61
C LEU A 33 -11.99 -1.49 -4.11
N TYR A 34 -10.94 -1.34 -3.29
CA TYR A 34 -10.19 -2.47 -2.77
C TYR A 34 -11.04 -3.23 -1.74
N GLN A 35 -11.37 -4.48 -2.05
CA GLN A 35 -12.07 -5.39 -1.15
C GLN A 35 -11.15 -6.57 -0.85
N SER A 36 -10.83 -6.79 0.43
CA SER A 36 -10.07 -7.98 0.82
C SER A 36 -10.97 -9.21 0.75
N SER A 37 -10.47 -10.30 0.17
CA SER A 37 -11.19 -11.56 0.12
C SER A 37 -10.97 -12.35 1.42
N THR A 38 -12.06 -12.76 2.07
CA THR A 38 -12.05 -13.59 3.29
C THR A 38 -12.05 -15.07 2.91
N ARG A 39 -10.97 -15.52 2.26
CA ARG A 39 -10.78 -16.93 1.90
C ARG A 39 -9.79 -17.59 2.85
N PRO A 40 -9.97 -18.90 3.17
CA PRO A 40 -8.94 -19.66 3.87
C PRO A 40 -7.66 -19.70 3.01
N ARG A 41 -6.51 -19.53 3.66
CA ARG A 41 -5.19 -19.47 3.04
C ARG A 41 -4.24 -20.36 3.81
N ASP A 42 -3.43 -21.14 3.09
CA ASP A 42 -2.53 -22.11 3.71
C ASP A 42 -1.30 -21.45 4.34
N GLN A 43 -0.76 -20.43 3.66
CA GLN A 43 0.46 -19.75 4.09
C GLN A 43 0.38 -18.26 3.77
N ILE A 44 0.69 -17.44 4.77
CA ILE A 44 0.73 -15.98 4.66
C ILE A 44 2.13 -15.53 5.08
N ALA A 45 2.80 -14.81 4.20
CA ALA A 45 4.03 -14.10 4.51
C ALA A 45 3.68 -12.75 5.13
N VAL A 46 4.26 -12.47 6.30
CA VAL A 46 4.13 -11.18 6.98
C VAL A 46 5.50 -10.53 6.99
N ASP A 47 5.56 -9.28 6.54
CA ASP A 47 6.78 -8.46 6.56
C ASP A 47 6.50 -7.09 7.16
N GLU A 48 7.56 -6.50 7.70
CA GLU A 48 7.56 -5.17 8.30
C GLU A 48 8.60 -4.29 7.61
N THR A 49 8.16 -3.15 7.08
CA THR A 49 9.01 -2.19 6.40
C THR A 49 8.96 -0.83 7.10
N LYS A 50 10.13 -0.30 7.50
CA LYS A 50 10.25 1.07 8.01
C LYS A 50 10.20 2.07 6.85
N LEU A 51 9.27 3.02 6.92
CA LEU A 51 9.08 4.08 5.92
C LEU A 51 9.34 5.45 6.53
N LYS A 52 9.99 6.32 5.77
CA LYS A 52 10.14 7.74 6.11
C LYS A 52 8.92 8.50 5.59
N VAL A 53 8.29 9.31 6.44
CA VAL A 53 7.15 10.14 6.09
C VAL A 53 7.50 11.59 6.44
N GLY A 54 7.47 12.49 5.46
CA GLY A 54 7.95 13.86 5.66
C GLY A 54 9.46 13.93 5.90
N ASP A 55 9.87 14.95 6.66
CA ASP A 55 11.28 15.29 6.80
C ASP A 55 11.99 14.52 7.93
N ASP A 56 11.31 14.27 9.05
CA ASP A 56 11.93 13.63 10.23
C ASP A 56 11.09 12.49 10.86
N ASP A 57 9.89 12.21 10.33
CA ASP A 57 9.03 11.15 10.87
C ASP A 57 9.25 9.81 10.18
N TYR A 58 9.08 8.74 10.97
CA TYR A 58 9.12 7.36 10.48
C TYR A 58 7.89 6.59 10.96
N VAL A 59 7.39 5.73 10.09
CA VAL A 59 6.31 4.79 10.39
C VAL A 59 6.74 3.38 10.00
N TRP A 60 6.02 2.38 10.49
CA TRP A 60 6.22 0.98 10.17
C TRP A 60 5.01 0.46 9.42
N LEU A 61 5.25 -0.03 8.20
CA LEU A 61 4.26 -0.66 7.36
C LEU A 61 4.32 -2.17 7.57
N TRP A 62 3.24 -2.74 8.08
CA TRP A 62 3.03 -4.18 8.19
C TRP A 62 2.24 -4.63 6.97
N GLY A 63 2.78 -5.61 6.23
CA GLY A 63 2.15 -6.19 5.05
C GLY A 63 2.00 -7.69 5.21
N ALA A 64 0.80 -8.21 4.97
CA ALA A 64 0.51 -9.64 4.89
C ALA A 64 0.13 -9.99 3.45
N ILE A 65 0.84 -10.96 2.87
CA ILE A 65 0.65 -11.41 1.49
C ILE A 65 0.46 -12.93 1.49
N ASP A 66 -0.51 -13.40 0.72
CA ASP A 66 -0.66 -14.83 0.42
C ASP A 66 0.47 -15.28 -0.51
N ILE A 67 1.23 -16.29 -0.10
CA ILE A 67 2.41 -16.74 -0.84
C ILE A 67 2.02 -17.34 -2.20
N ASN A 68 0.87 -17.99 -2.29
CA ASN A 68 0.42 -18.71 -3.48
C ASN A 68 -0.16 -17.74 -4.52
N THR A 69 -1.05 -16.85 -4.08
CA THR A 69 -1.77 -15.94 -4.97
C THR A 69 -1.11 -14.58 -5.13
N ARG A 70 -0.20 -14.22 -4.22
CA ARG A 70 0.39 -12.89 -4.06
C ARG A 70 -0.63 -11.78 -3.79
N GLU A 71 -1.84 -12.15 -3.38
CA GLU A 71 -2.85 -11.19 -2.93
C GLU A 71 -2.40 -10.54 -1.61
N ILE A 72 -2.58 -9.22 -1.51
CA ILE A 72 -2.37 -8.50 -0.26
C ILE A 72 -3.58 -8.75 0.64
N VAL A 73 -3.35 -9.45 1.74
CA VAL A 73 -4.37 -9.88 2.70
C VAL A 73 -4.69 -8.75 3.67
N ALA A 74 -3.66 -8.13 4.24
CA ALA A 74 -3.80 -7.04 5.19
C ALA A 74 -2.62 -6.08 5.09
N VAL A 75 -2.89 -4.81 5.38
CA VAL A 75 -1.88 -3.76 5.49
C VAL A 75 -2.21 -2.93 6.72
N TRP A 76 -1.21 -2.64 7.55
CA TRP A 76 -1.38 -1.78 8.71
C TRP A 76 -0.17 -0.86 8.89
N VAL A 77 -0.39 0.34 9.41
CA VAL A 77 0.65 1.34 9.64
C VAL A 77 0.69 1.67 11.12
N THR A 78 1.86 1.55 11.74
CA THR A 78 2.09 1.85 13.15
C THR A 78 3.20 2.89 13.32
N SER A 79 3.14 3.65 14.40
CA SER A 79 4.20 4.61 14.79
C SER A 79 5.35 3.95 15.55
N GLY A 80 5.28 2.64 15.78
CA GLY A 80 6.26 1.88 16.56
C GLY A 80 6.41 0.44 16.08
N ARG A 81 7.46 -0.21 16.60
CA ARG A 81 7.85 -1.59 16.29
C ARG A 81 8.09 -2.38 17.56
N SER A 82 7.03 -2.71 18.28
CA SER A 82 7.10 -3.64 19.40
C SER A 82 6.37 -4.94 19.09
N MET A 83 6.54 -5.92 19.99
CA MET A 83 5.83 -7.18 19.91
C MET A 83 4.31 -7.00 19.97
N TRP A 84 3.83 -5.93 20.61
CA TRP A 84 2.41 -5.62 20.71
C TRP A 84 1.81 -5.29 19.35
N GLU A 85 2.46 -4.44 18.55
CA GLU A 85 2.04 -4.14 17.19
C GLU A 85 2.01 -5.41 16.33
N ALA A 86 3.04 -6.26 16.41
CA ALA A 86 3.04 -7.54 15.70
C ALA A 86 1.86 -8.43 16.12
N PHE A 87 1.58 -8.52 17.42
CA PHE A 87 0.46 -9.31 17.94
C PHE A 87 -0.90 -8.78 17.46
N PHE A 88 -1.10 -7.46 17.52
CA PHE A 88 -2.34 -6.84 17.03
C PHE A 88 -2.50 -7.02 15.52
N PHE A 89 -1.41 -6.94 14.74
CA PHE A 89 -1.44 -7.18 13.30
C PHE A 89 -1.87 -8.61 12.97
N MET A 90 -1.38 -9.61 13.71
CA MET A 90 -1.77 -11.01 13.49
C MET A 90 -3.21 -11.32 13.91
N LYS A 91 -3.86 -10.44 14.66
CA LYS A 91 -5.25 -10.59 15.13
C LYS A 91 -6.28 -9.87 14.25
N LEU A 92 -5.82 -9.01 13.35
CA LEU A 92 -6.64 -8.31 12.35
C LEU A 92 -7.24 -9.28 11.33
#